data_AF-A0A959RPG1-F1
#
_entry.id   AF-A0A959RPG1-F1
#
_cell.length_a   1.000
_cell.length_b   1.000
_cell.length_c   1.000
_cell.angle_alpha   90.00
_cell.angle_beta   90.00
_cell.angle_gamma   90.00
#
_symmetry.space_group_name_H-M   'P 1'
#
loop_
_entity.id
_entity.type
_entity.pdbx_description
1 polymer ?
#
loop_
_entity_poly.entity_id
_entity_poly.type
_entity_poly.pdbx_seq_one_letter_code
_entity_poly.pdbx_strand_id
1 'polypeptide(L)'
;PQNAFKGNLTFDMSFDFDNYSVKLYPTPFTFDKPVLLDLSFYGVDFSTLDASTLGFNYLDGEKEQLNYAYLNINEKWGVLSIGGAEIPHFSRYGWTRVK
;
A
#
# COMPACT_ATOMS: atom_id res chain seq x y z
N PRO A 1 13.65 2.81 -7.32
CA PRO A 1 15.02 2.25 -7.53
C PRO A 1 15.62 2.76 -8.85
N GLN A 2 16.96 2.82 -8.96
CA GLN A 2 17.59 3.22 -10.22
C GLN A 2 17.20 2.25 -11.35
N ASN A 3 16.82 2.80 -12.51
CA ASN A 3 16.37 2.06 -13.69
C ASN A 3 15.07 1.24 -13.48
N ALA A 4 14.19 1.65 -12.55
CA ALA A 4 12.83 1.10 -12.47
C ALA A 4 11.91 1.65 -13.58
N PHE A 5 12.27 2.81 -14.15
CA PHE A 5 11.59 3.46 -15.25
C PHE A 5 12.61 4.34 -16.01
N LYS A 6 12.37 4.59 -17.31
CA LYS A 6 13.15 5.51 -18.14
C LYS A 6 12.26 6.64 -18.66
N GLY A 7 12.72 7.87 -18.49
CA GLY A 7 12.02 9.07 -18.93
C GLY A 7 11.43 9.86 -17.77
N ASN A 8 10.45 10.71 -18.07
CA ASN A 8 9.71 11.50 -17.08
C ASN A 8 8.27 10.98 -17.00
N LEU A 9 7.78 10.79 -15.78
CA LEU A 9 6.41 10.36 -15.50
C LEU A 9 5.82 11.29 -14.45
N THR A 10 4.75 11.99 -14.79
CA THR A 10 3.89 12.64 -13.81
C THR A 10 2.96 11.57 -13.25
N PHE A 11 2.83 11.52 -11.93
CA PHE A 11 1.98 10.56 -11.24
C PHE A 11 1.15 11.26 -10.18
N ASP A 12 -0.02 10.70 -9.90
CA ASP A 12 -0.92 11.17 -8.84
C ASP A 12 -1.15 10.07 -7.82
N MET A 13 -1.38 10.47 -6.58
CA MET A 13 -1.77 9.57 -5.48
C MET A 13 -3.09 10.04 -4.89
N SER A 14 -4.08 9.16 -4.88
CA SER A 14 -5.38 9.43 -4.27
C SER A 14 -5.57 8.52 -3.07
N PHE A 15 -5.76 9.12 -1.90
CA PHE A 15 -5.93 8.40 -0.64
C PHE A 15 -7.42 8.21 -0.36
N ASP A 16 -7.78 6.97 -0.02
CA ASP A 16 -9.09 6.60 0.48
C ASP A 16 -8.94 6.29 1.97
N PHE A 17 -9.31 7.27 2.80
CA PHE A 17 -9.17 7.19 4.26
C PHE A 17 -10.21 6.27 4.90
N ASP A 18 -11.35 6.04 4.24
CA ASP A 18 -12.41 5.16 4.75
C ASP A 18 -12.02 3.68 4.58
N ASN A 19 -11.23 3.37 3.54
CA ASN A 19 -10.77 2.01 3.25
C ASN A 19 -9.27 1.81 3.50
N TYR A 20 -8.57 2.79 4.08
CA TYR A 20 -7.12 2.77 4.32
C TYR A 20 -6.33 2.29 3.10
N SER A 21 -6.60 2.90 1.94
CA SER A 21 -5.96 2.54 0.67
C SER A 21 -5.45 3.76 -0.09
N VAL A 22 -4.55 3.52 -1.02
CA VAL A 22 -4.00 4.52 -1.93
C VAL A 22 -4.11 4.00 -3.37
N LYS A 23 -4.57 4.86 -4.27
CA LYS A 23 -4.59 4.61 -5.70
C LYS A 23 -3.57 5.48 -6.41
N LEU A 24 -2.70 4.84 -7.18
CA LEU A 24 -1.60 5.46 -7.91
C LEU A 24 -1.98 5.56 -9.39
N TYR A 25 -1.72 6.72 -9.99
CA TYR A 25 -1.98 6.98 -11.42
C TYR A 25 -0.70 7.39 -12.14
N PRO A 26 -0.55 7.08 -13.44
CA PRO A 26 -1.49 6.33 -14.27
C PRO A 26 -1.56 4.85 -13.87
N THR A 27 -2.74 4.24 -13.97
CA THR A 27 -2.91 2.80 -13.71
C THR A 27 -3.68 2.13 -14.87
N PRO A 28 -3.25 0.94 -15.33
CA PRO A 28 -2.03 0.24 -14.90
C PRO A 28 -0.77 0.87 -15.51
N PHE A 29 0.31 0.93 -14.72
CA PHE A 29 1.66 1.28 -15.20
C PHE A 29 2.68 0.37 -14.53
N THR A 30 3.39 -0.45 -15.31
CA THR A 30 4.35 -1.43 -14.78
C THR A 30 5.78 -0.89 -14.82
N PHE A 31 6.52 -1.09 -13.75
CA PHE A 31 7.93 -0.74 -13.66
C PHE A 31 8.84 -1.89 -14.13
N ASP A 32 10.02 -1.55 -14.66
CA ASP A 32 11.06 -2.53 -14.99
C ASP A 32 11.58 -3.25 -13.73
N LYS A 33 11.47 -2.58 -12.57
CA LYS A 33 11.80 -3.09 -11.24
C LYS A 33 10.79 -2.53 -10.24
N PRO A 34 10.34 -3.31 -9.24
CA PRO A 34 9.44 -2.80 -8.22
C PRO A 34 9.96 -1.52 -7.58
N VAL A 35 9.06 -0.55 -7.38
CA VAL A 35 9.35 0.66 -6.62
C VAL A 35 8.94 0.47 -5.16
N LEU A 36 9.44 1.34 -4.28
CA LEU A 36 9.17 1.23 -2.85
C LEU A 36 8.06 2.20 -2.46
N LEU A 37 7.05 1.69 -1.76
CA LEU A 37 5.96 2.45 -1.17
C LEU A 37 6.10 2.43 0.35
N ASP A 38 6.19 3.62 0.93
CA ASP A 38 6.01 3.87 2.36
C ASP A 38 4.66 4.56 2.54
N LEU A 39 3.81 4.01 3.40
CA LEU A 39 2.46 4.52 3.61
C LEU A 39 2.09 4.41 5.08
N SER A 40 1.49 5.47 5.63
CA SER A 40 0.99 5.47 7.01
C SER A 40 -0.37 6.16 7.12
N PHE A 41 -1.28 5.51 7.83
CA PHE A 41 -2.55 6.08 8.26
C PHE A 41 -2.53 6.26 9.79
N TYR A 42 -3.03 7.41 10.25
CA TYR A 42 -3.11 7.78 11.65
C TYR A 42 -4.57 8.05 12.02
N GLY A 43 -4.93 7.87 13.30
CA GLY A 43 -6.30 8.03 13.77
C GLY A 43 -7.23 6.89 13.35
N VAL A 44 -6.68 5.71 13.06
CA VAL A 44 -7.44 4.51 12.72
C VAL A 44 -8.22 4.03 13.95
N ASP A 45 -9.52 3.77 13.76
CA ASP A 45 -10.38 3.21 14.80
C ASP A 45 -10.37 1.68 14.73
N PHE A 46 -9.71 1.06 15.71
CA PHE A 46 -9.61 -0.39 15.83
C PHE A 46 -10.76 -1.02 16.63
N SER A 47 -11.72 -0.25 17.13
CA SER A 47 -12.82 -0.78 17.97
C SER A 47 -13.65 -1.88 17.28
N THR A 48 -13.68 -1.88 15.94
CA THR A 48 -14.40 -2.87 15.11
C THR A 48 -13.50 -3.71 14.20
N LEU A 49 -12.18 -3.54 14.32
CA LEU A 49 -11.16 -4.14 13.45
C LEU A 49 -10.15 -4.91 14.30
N ASP A 50 -10.10 -6.23 14.12
CA ASP A 50 -9.04 -7.03 14.71
C ASP A 50 -7.73 -6.80 13.95
N ALA A 51 -6.82 -6.07 14.57
CA ALA A 51 -5.51 -5.73 14.03
C ALA A 51 -4.69 -6.97 13.63
N SER A 52 -4.84 -8.10 14.33
CA SER A 52 -4.10 -9.33 14.03
C SER A 52 -4.48 -9.94 12.67
N THR A 53 -5.64 -9.54 12.14
CA THR A 53 -6.13 -9.98 10.84
C THR A 53 -5.81 -9.02 9.70
N LEU A 54 -5.14 -7.89 9.95
CA LEU A 54 -4.88 -6.91 8.89
C LEU A 54 -3.57 -7.18 8.16
N GLY A 55 -3.61 -7.00 6.84
CA GLY A 55 -2.44 -7.08 5.97
C GLY A 55 -2.51 -6.08 4.83
N PHE A 56 -1.36 -5.72 4.27
CA PHE A 56 -1.25 -4.79 3.14
C PHE A 56 -1.23 -5.54 1.81
N ASN A 57 -2.14 -5.20 0.88
CA ASN A 57 -2.39 -5.98 -0.34
C ASN A 57 -2.64 -5.10 -1.56
N TYR A 58 -2.46 -5.70 -2.74
CA TYR A 58 -3.00 -5.21 -4.01
C TYR A 58 -4.52 -5.43 -4.08
N LEU A 59 -5.27 -4.43 -4.57
CA LEU A 59 -6.74 -4.38 -4.45
C LEU A 59 -7.53 -4.39 -5.77
N ASP A 60 -6.89 -4.37 -6.94
CA ASP A 60 -7.58 -4.25 -8.24
C ASP A 60 -7.48 -5.53 -9.11
N GLY A 61 -7.08 -6.66 -8.54
CA GLY A 61 -6.93 -7.93 -9.28
C GLY A 61 -6.71 -9.15 -8.41
N GLU A 62 -6.04 -10.16 -8.96
CA GLU A 62 -5.69 -11.38 -8.22
C GLU A 62 -4.74 -11.08 -7.05
N LYS A 63 -4.73 -11.95 -6.04
CA LYS A 63 -3.89 -11.76 -4.87
C LYS A 63 -2.41 -11.83 -5.28
N GLU A 64 -1.71 -10.71 -5.14
CA GLU A 64 -0.27 -10.62 -5.35
C GLU A 64 0.44 -10.66 -4.00
N GLN A 65 1.52 -11.44 -3.91
CA GLN A 65 2.41 -11.38 -2.75
C GLN A 65 3.30 -10.14 -2.87
N LEU A 66 3.21 -9.25 -1.88
CA LEU A 66 4.05 -8.06 -1.79
C LEU A 66 5.16 -8.29 -0.75
N ASN A 67 6.40 -7.98 -1.13
CA ASN A 67 7.49 -7.89 -0.17
C ASN A 67 7.46 -6.51 0.50
N TYR A 68 7.87 -6.44 1.76
CA TYR A 68 8.00 -5.19 2.49
C TYR A 68 9.08 -5.31 3.56
N ALA A 69 9.70 -4.18 3.90
CA ALA A 69 10.74 -4.15 4.94
C ALA A 69 10.12 -4.23 6.34
N TYR A 70 8.98 -3.56 6.57
CA TYR A 70 8.25 -3.65 7.82
C TYR A 70 6.75 -3.39 7.63
N LEU A 71 5.97 -3.97 8.53
CA LEU A 71 4.54 -3.74 8.70
C LEU A 71 4.30 -3.47 10.19
N ASN A 72 3.68 -2.34 10.51
CA ASN A 72 3.41 -1.91 11.88
C ASN A 72 1.93 -1.58 12.02
N ILE A 73 1.28 -2.27 12.96
CA ILE A 73 -0.09 -1.99 13.38
C ILE A 73 -0.04 -1.67 14.86
N ASN A 74 -0.44 -0.46 15.22
CA ASN A 74 -0.43 0.00 16.60
C ASN A 74 -1.83 0.49 16.98
N GLU A 75 -2.60 -0.40 17.60
CA GLU A 75 -3.97 -0.12 18.04
C GLU A 75 -4.03 1.01 19.06
N LYS A 76 -3.07 1.05 20.00
CA LYS A 76 -3.01 2.04 21.07
C LYS A 76 -2.91 3.47 20.51
N TRP A 77 -2.24 3.65 19.37
CA TRP A 77 -2.02 4.95 18.75
C TRP A 77 -2.82 5.16 17.47
N GLY A 78 -3.67 4.21 17.08
CA GLY A 78 -4.47 4.31 15.86
C GLY A 78 -3.60 4.37 14.59
N VAL A 79 -2.54 3.56 14.50
CA VAL A 79 -1.57 3.63 13.39
C VAL A 79 -1.55 2.35 12.56
N LEU A 80 -1.61 2.52 11.25
CA LEU A 80 -1.32 1.51 10.24
C LEU A 80 -0.16 2.01 9.37
N SER A 81 1.00 1.36 9.42
CA SER A 81 2.19 1.74 8.64
C SER A 81 2.78 0.55 7.91
N ILE A 82 3.12 0.76 6.65
CA ILE A 82 3.90 -0.16 5.83
C ILE A 82 5.09 0.62 5.29
N GLY A 83 6.27 -0.01 5.27
CA GLY A 83 7.45 0.60 4.67
C GLY A 83 8.29 -0.37 3.87
N GLY A 84 8.88 0.15 2.81
CA GLY A 84 9.62 -0.59 1.81
C GLY A 84 8.74 -1.57 1.03
N ALA A 85 7.44 -1.31 0.89
CA ALA A 85 6.57 -2.20 0.12
C ALA A 85 6.97 -2.17 -1.36
N GLU A 86 7.36 -3.32 -1.90
CA GLU A 86 7.77 -3.49 -3.29
C GLU A 86 6.53 -3.57 -4.18
N ILE A 87 6.18 -2.45 -4.84
CA ILE A 87 5.05 -2.40 -5.78
C ILE A 87 5.55 -2.51 -7.24
N PRO A 88 5.12 -3.53 -8.00
CA PRO A 88 5.58 -3.74 -9.38
C PRO A 88 4.88 -2.82 -10.39
N HIS A 89 3.73 -2.25 -10.03
CA HIS A 89 2.94 -1.37 -10.88
C HIS A 89 2.23 -0.28 -10.08
N PHE A 90 1.82 0.78 -10.75
CA PHE A 90 0.83 1.72 -10.20
C PHE A 90 -0.55 1.11 -10.34
N SER A 91 -1.21 0.98 -9.18
CA SER A 91 -2.59 0.54 -9.03
C SER A 91 -3.12 0.93 -7.66
N ARG A 92 -4.11 0.21 -7.13
CA ARG A 92 -4.65 0.41 -5.79
C ARG A 92 -4.05 -0.60 -4.80
N TYR A 93 -3.51 -0.08 -3.70
CA TYR A 93 -2.93 -0.84 -2.60
C TYR A 93 -3.52 -0.38 -1.27
N GLY A 94 -3.72 -1.28 -0.33
CA GLY A 94 -4.31 -0.90 0.95
C GLY A 94 -4.39 -2.02 1.96
N TRP A 95 -4.94 -1.69 3.12
CA TRP A 95 -5.12 -2.62 4.22
C TRP A 95 -6.40 -3.43 4.04
N THR A 96 -6.31 -4.75 4.20
CA THR A 96 -7.46 -5.67 4.15
C THR A 96 -7.36 -6.71 5.24
N ARG A 97 -8.48 -7.39 5.51
CA ARG A 97 -8.50 -8.55 6.40
C ARG A 97 -7.93 -9.77 5.67
N VAL A 98 -6.78 -10.26 6.10
CA VAL A 98 -6.22 -11.55 5.71
C VAL A 98 -6.84 -12.64 6.59
N LYS A 99 -7.64 -13.51 5.95
CA LYS A 99 -8.12 -14.76 6.56
C LYS A 99 -7.04 -15.83 6.53
#